data_AF-A0A1C0SXK1-F1
#
_entry.id   AF-A0A1C0SXK1-F1
#
_cell.length_a   1.000
_cell.length_b   1.000
_cell.length_c   1.000
_cell.angle_alpha   90.00
_cell.angle_beta   90.00
_cell.angle_gamma   90.00
#
_symmetry.space_group_name_H-M   'P 1'
#
loop_
_entity.id
_entity.type
_entity.pdbx_description
1 polymer ?
#
loop_
_entity_poly.entity_id
_entity_poly.type
_entity_poly.pdbx_seq_one_letter_code
_entity_poly.pdbx_strand_id
1 'polypeptide(L)'
;MLAGALVGFLVMLVVWFTQGGEQGGSFIGGVLLNMAVFGAMFSYLLQGLTFIQLRRVFPNIERPYRSPFGVPGAALAVVIALITIFFQLTDPLYQKGIIGVAIWYALAIFYFAAYGRKTLVYSPEEEFAVKQREGAGSM
;
A
#
# COMPACT_ATOMS: atom_id res chain seq x y z
N MET A 1 17.19 5.20 -1.59
CA MET A 1 17.20 5.38 -0.12
C MET A 1 17.64 6.78 0.31
N LEU A 2 18.71 7.37 -0.24
CA LEU A 2 19.18 8.70 0.16
C LEU A 2 18.18 9.85 -0.12
N ALA A 3 17.58 9.89 -1.31
CA ALA A 3 16.63 10.95 -1.67
C ALA A 3 15.38 10.96 -0.76
N GLY A 4 14.82 9.79 -0.46
CA GLY A 4 13.66 9.66 0.43
C GLY A 4 13.99 10.03 1.88
N ALA A 5 15.16 9.64 2.37
CA ALA A 5 15.62 10.00 3.71
C ALA A 5 15.82 11.52 3.87
N LEU A 6 16.43 12.17 2.88
CA LEU A 6 16.61 13.63 2.88
C LEU A 6 15.27 14.38 2.86
N VAL A 7 14.33 13.95 2.02
CA VAL A 7 13.00 14.56 1.95
C VAL A 7 12.25 14.39 3.27
N GLY A 8 12.25 13.19 3.85
CA GLY A 8 11.61 12.95 5.14
C GLY A 8 12.20 13.80 6.28
N PHE A 9 13.53 13.93 6.31
CA PHE A 9 14.23 14.75 7.30
C PHE A 9 13.89 16.24 7.16
N LEU A 10 13.86 16.78 5.94
CA LEU A 10 13.49 18.17 5.69
C LEU A 10 12.04 18.46 6.11
N VAL A 11 11.10 17.56 5.81
CA VAL A 11 9.70 17.72 6.24
C VAL A 11 9.59 17.74 7.76
N MET A 12 10.30 16.85 8.46
CA MET A 12 10.33 16.83 9.93
C MET A 12 10.89 18.13 10.51
N LEU A 13 11.97 18.67 9.93
CA LEU A 13 12.54 19.94 10.36
C LEU A 13 11.58 21.12 10.15
N VAL A 14 10.94 21.20 8.98
CA VAL A 14 9.97 22.27 8.69
C VAL A 14 8.84 22.27 9.71
N VAL A 15 8.25 21.10 9.99
CA VAL A 15 7.15 20.98 10.96
C VAL A 15 7.62 21.38 12.37
N TRP A 16 8.82 20.95 12.77
CA TRP A 16 9.43 21.30 14.05
C TRP A 16 9.58 22.82 14.24
N PHE A 17 10.05 23.53 13.21
CA PHE A 17 10.21 24.98 13.25
C PHE A 17 8.88 25.75 13.17
N THR A 18 7.85 25.22 12.49
CA THR A 18 6.56 25.91 12.34
C THR A 18 5.62 25.77 13.54
N GLN A 19 5.63 24.63 14.25
CA GLN A 19 4.63 24.30 15.27
C GLN A 19 5.13 24.45 16.71
N GLY A 20 6.41 24.79 16.92
CA GLY A 20 7.04 24.79 18.24
C GLY A 20 7.30 23.37 18.74
N GLY A 21 8.56 23.05 19.05
CA GLY A 21 9.08 21.68 19.17
C GLY A 21 8.21 20.66 19.92
N GLU A 22 7.57 21.03 21.02
CA GLU A 22 6.72 20.11 21.80
C GLU A 22 5.39 19.76 21.11
N GLN A 23 4.74 20.71 20.44
CA GLN A 23 3.48 20.46 19.72
C GLN A 23 3.75 19.80 18.36
N GLY A 24 4.87 20.13 17.72
CA GLY A 24 5.33 19.46 16.49
C GLY A 24 5.58 17.97 16.70
N GLY A 25 6.24 17.60 17.80
CA GLY A 25 6.51 16.19 18.13
C GLY A 25 5.26 15.36 18.37
N SER A 26 4.28 15.87 19.11
CA SER A 26 3.01 15.16 19.34
C SER A 26 2.14 15.08 18.09
N PHE A 27 2.14 16.11 17.25
CA PHE A 27 1.44 16.10 15.96
C PHE A 27 2.07 15.10 14.97
N ILE A 28 3.39 15.13 14.81
CA ILE A 28 4.12 14.16 13.97
C ILE A 28 3.92 12.74 14.50
N GLY A 29 4.18 12.51 15.78
CA GLY A 29 4.10 11.19 16.39
C GLY A 29 2.68 10.61 16.40
N GLY A 30 1.66 11.43 16.64
CA GLY A 30 0.27 10.96 16.66
C GLY A 30 -0.36 10.86 15.27
N VAL A 31 -0.30 11.93 14.49
CA VAL A 31 -1.04 12.02 13.20
C VAL A 31 -0.30 11.25 12.11
N LEU A 32 1.01 11.47 11.92
CA LEU A 32 1.74 10.79 10.84
C LEU A 32 1.83 9.28 11.08
N LEU A 33 1.95 8.84 12.34
CA LEU A 33 1.91 7.41 12.66
C LEU A 33 0.56 6.80 12.31
N ASN A 34 -0.54 7.42 12.74
CA ASN A 34 -1.88 6.93 12.42
C ASN A 34 -2.15 6.90 10.91
N MET A 35 -1.62 7.88 10.16
CA MET A 35 -1.66 7.88 8.69
C MET A 35 -0.92 6.67 8.11
N ALA A 36 0.31 6.43 8.55
CA ALA A 36 1.13 5.33 8.04
C ALA A 36 0.50 3.96 8.35
N VAL A 37 -0.01 3.79 9.57
CA VAL A 37 -0.65 2.53 10.00
C VAL A 37 -1.92 2.26 9.19
N PHE A 38 -2.78 3.26 8.96
CA PHE A 38 -3.98 3.09 8.15
C PHE A 38 -3.65 2.70 6.69
N GLY A 39 -2.68 3.38 6.07
CA GLY A 39 -2.21 3.03 4.73
C GLY A 39 -1.64 1.61 4.63
N ALA A 40 -0.86 1.20 5.64
CA ALA A 40 -0.32 -0.15 5.73
C ALA A 40 -1.42 -1.21 5.90
N MET A 41 -2.42 -0.98 6.75
CA MET A 41 -3.56 -1.90 6.94
C MET A 41 -4.36 -2.07 5.65
N PHE A 42 -4.62 -0.97 4.94
CA PHE A 42 -5.29 -1.03 3.64
C PHE A 42 -4.48 -1.84 2.61
N SER A 43 -3.15 -1.69 2.62
CA SER A 43 -2.25 -2.44 1.74
C SER A 43 -2.28 -3.94 2.04
N TYR A 44 -2.29 -4.33 3.32
CA TYR A 44 -2.43 -5.74 3.72
C TYR A 44 -3.78 -6.33 3.36
N LEU A 45 -4.86 -5.54 3.46
CA LEU A 45 -6.18 -5.94 2.99
C LEU A 45 -6.16 -6.28 1.50
N LEU A 46 -5.65 -5.36 0.67
CA LEU A 46 -5.54 -5.56 -0.78
C LEU A 46 -4.62 -6.72 -1.14
N GLN A 47 -3.49 -6.86 -0.45
CA GLN A 47 -2.55 -7.96 -0.67
C GLN A 47 -3.19 -9.32 -0.34
N GLY A 48 -3.93 -9.41 0.77
CA GLY A 48 -4.69 -10.61 1.14
C GLY A 48 -5.79 -10.95 0.15
N LEU A 49 -6.57 -9.96 -0.30
CA LEU A 49 -7.60 -10.13 -1.32
C LEU A 49 -7.01 -10.57 -2.67
N THR A 50 -5.91 -9.94 -3.09
CA THR A 50 -5.19 -10.28 -4.32
C THR A 50 -4.67 -11.70 -4.27
N PHE A 51 -4.11 -12.13 -3.13
CA PHE A 51 -3.65 -13.50 -2.95
C PHE A 51 -4.77 -14.53 -3.11
N ILE A 52 -5.95 -14.25 -2.56
CA ILE A 52 -7.14 -15.10 -2.70
C ILE A 52 -7.64 -15.09 -4.15
N GLN A 53 -7.74 -13.93 -4.78
CA GLN A 53 -8.18 -13.78 -6.17
C GLN A 53 -7.24 -14.50 -7.14
N LEU A 54 -5.93 -14.38 -6.98
CA LEU A 54 -4.92 -15.03 -7.83
C LEU A 54 -4.99 -16.56 -7.75
N ARG A 55 -5.34 -17.11 -6.58
CA ARG A 55 -5.62 -18.56 -6.43
C ARG A 55 -6.89 -19.01 -7.15
N ARG A 56 -7.86 -18.11 -7.34
CA ARG A 56 -9.15 -18.42 -7.98
C ARG A 56 -9.11 -18.24 -9.49
N VAL A 57 -8.48 -17.15 -9.97
CA VAL A 57 -8.44 -16.78 -11.39
C VAL A 57 -7.34 -17.53 -12.16
N PHE A 58 -6.19 -17.77 -11.52
CA PHE A 58 -5.07 -18.46 -12.16
C PHE A 58 -4.60 -19.67 -11.32
N PRO A 59 -5.36 -20.78 -11.36
CA PRO A 59 -5.04 -21.97 -10.61
C PRO A 59 -3.82 -22.74 -11.15
N ASN A 60 -3.51 -22.60 -12.44
CA ASN A 60 -2.52 -23.44 -13.14
C ASN A 60 -1.13 -22.79 -13.34
N ILE A 61 -0.83 -21.69 -12.64
CA ILE A 61 0.49 -21.04 -12.72
C ILE A 61 1.51 -21.86 -11.91
N GLU A 62 2.70 -22.09 -12.45
CA GLU A 62 3.83 -22.62 -11.67
C GLU A 62 4.19 -21.63 -10.56
N ARG A 63 4.15 -22.08 -9.30
CA ARG A 63 4.41 -21.24 -8.11
C ARG A 63 5.73 -21.69 -7.47
N PRO A 64 6.83 -20.93 -7.62
CA PRO A 64 8.12 -21.24 -6.99
C PRO A 64 8.01 -21.29 -5.45
N TYR A 65 7.06 -20.54 -4.88
CA TYR A 65 6.79 -20.52 -3.44
C TYR A 65 5.30 -20.75 -3.16
N ARG A 66 5.00 -21.73 -2.32
CA ARG A 66 3.63 -22.01 -1.83
C ARG A 66 3.56 -21.61 -0.35
N SER A 67 2.64 -20.71 0.00
CA SER A 67 2.47 -20.34 1.41
C SER A 67 2.02 -21.56 2.24
N PRO A 68 2.64 -21.82 3.40
CA PRO A 68 2.34 -22.99 4.23
C PRO A 68 0.91 -22.97 4.80
N PHE A 69 0.37 -21.78 5.09
CA PHE A 69 -1.00 -21.58 5.59
C PHE A 69 -2.06 -21.34 4.50
N GLY A 70 -1.66 -21.35 3.23
CA GLY A 70 -2.59 -21.31 2.10
C GLY A 70 -3.58 -20.14 2.08
N VAL A 71 -4.77 -20.41 1.51
CA VAL A 71 -5.94 -19.52 1.50
C VAL A 71 -6.47 -19.17 2.90
N PRO A 72 -6.55 -20.10 3.88
CA PRO A 72 -7.15 -19.76 5.17
C PRO A 72 -6.34 -18.73 5.97
N GLY A 73 -5.01 -18.74 5.88
CA GLY A 73 -4.16 -17.70 6.47
C GLY A 73 -4.42 -16.31 5.87
N ALA A 74 -4.59 -16.23 4.55
CA ALA A 74 -4.91 -14.98 3.87
C ALA A 74 -6.32 -14.47 4.21
N ALA A 75 -7.30 -15.38 4.32
CA ALA A 75 -8.66 -15.03 4.73
C ALA A 75 -8.68 -14.47 6.16
N LEU A 76 -7.95 -15.08 7.09
CA LEU A 76 -7.81 -14.58 8.45
C LEU A 76 -7.16 -13.19 8.48
N ALA A 77 -6.09 -12.97 7.70
CA ALA A 77 -5.43 -11.68 7.59
C ALA A 77 -6.38 -10.59 7.07
N VAL A 78 -7.20 -10.90 6.06
CA VAL A 78 -8.24 -9.99 5.53
C VAL A 78 -9.27 -9.66 6.61
N VAL A 79 -9.76 -10.66 7.36
CA VAL A 79 -10.73 -10.44 8.44
C VAL A 79 -10.15 -9.54 9.53
N ILE A 80 -8.92 -9.81 9.98
CA ILE A 80 -8.24 -8.99 10.99
C ILE A 80 -8.06 -7.57 10.46
N ALA A 81 -7.59 -7.39 9.23
CA ALA A 81 -7.41 -6.08 8.62
C ALA A 81 -8.73 -5.30 8.54
N LEU A 82 -9.84 -5.94 8.18
CA LEU A 82 -11.17 -5.30 8.16
C LEU A 82 -11.61 -4.84 9.55
N ILE A 83 -11.44 -5.68 10.57
CA ILE A 83 -11.76 -5.33 11.95
C ILE A 83 -10.90 -4.14 12.41
N THR A 84 -9.59 -4.18 12.15
CA THR A 84 -8.68 -3.09 12.51
C THR A 84 -9.06 -1.79 11.80
N ILE A 85 -9.38 -1.82 10.51
CA ILE A 85 -9.83 -0.64 9.76
C ILE A 85 -11.15 -0.10 10.34
N PHE A 86 -12.07 -0.96 10.74
CA PHE A 86 -13.32 -0.54 11.38
C PHE A 86 -13.08 0.20 12.70
N PHE A 87 -12.19 -0.31 13.55
CA PHE A 87 -11.78 0.38 14.78
C PHE A 87 -11.07 1.71 14.48
N GLN A 88 -10.20 1.75 13.48
CA GLN A 88 -9.53 2.98 13.04
C GLN A 88 -10.52 4.04 12.50
N LEU A 89 -11.61 3.64 11.84
CA LEU A 89 -12.63 4.59 11.34
C LEU A 89 -13.49 5.17 12.47
N THR A 90 -13.68 4.41 13.55
CA THR A 90 -14.54 4.79 14.67
C THR A 90 -13.82 5.70 15.67
N ASP A 91 -12.50 5.59 15.78
CA ASP A 91 -11.70 6.37 16.72
C ASP A 91 -11.41 7.81 16.20
N PRO A 92 -11.84 8.87 16.92
CA PRO A 92 -11.61 10.26 16.54
C PRO A 92 -10.14 10.64 16.31
N LEU A 93 -9.20 9.96 16.98
CA LEU A 93 -7.77 10.20 16.83
C LEU A 93 -7.27 9.71 15.46
N TYR A 94 -7.88 8.65 14.93
CA TYR A 94 -7.56 8.08 13.63
C TYR A 94 -8.27 8.78 12.48
N GLN A 95 -9.43 9.40 12.71
CA GLN A 95 -10.14 10.18 11.68
C GLN A 95 -9.27 11.28 11.05
N LYS A 96 -8.46 11.97 11.87
CA LYS A 96 -7.48 12.95 11.36
C LYS A 96 -6.44 12.30 10.44
N GLY A 97 -5.97 11.10 10.79
CA GLY A 97 -5.07 10.32 9.96
C GLY A 97 -5.70 9.83 8.66
N ILE A 98 -6.96 9.42 8.70
CA ILE A 98 -7.71 8.97 7.52
C ILE A 98 -7.86 10.09 6.50
N ILE A 99 -8.17 11.32 6.93
CA ILE A 99 -8.25 12.48 6.03
C ILE A 99 -6.89 12.74 5.38
N GLY A 100 -5.80 12.69 6.15
CA GLY A 100 -4.45 12.85 5.62
C GLY A 100 -4.10 11.79 4.57
N VAL A 101 -4.46 10.52 4.82
CA VAL A 101 -4.23 9.43 3.87
C VAL A 101 -5.13 9.56 2.64
N ALA A 102 -6.37 9.99 2.79
CA ALA A 102 -7.28 10.21 1.67
C ALA A 102 -6.74 11.29 0.72
N ILE A 103 -6.25 12.40 1.28
CA ILE A 103 -5.57 13.46 0.49
C ILE A 103 -4.33 12.89 -0.20
N TRP A 104 -3.51 12.13 0.53
CA TRP A 104 -2.30 11.52 -0.05
C TRP A 104 -2.62 10.56 -1.19
N TYR A 105 -3.62 9.69 -1.03
CA TYR A 105 -4.08 8.79 -2.09
C TYR A 105 -4.66 9.57 -3.26
N ALA A 106 -5.43 10.64 -3.03
CA ALA A 106 -5.94 11.48 -4.11
C ALA A 106 -4.79 12.12 -4.90
N LEU A 107 -3.76 12.63 -4.22
CA LEU A 107 -2.55 13.17 -4.85
C LEU A 107 -1.77 12.09 -5.62
N ALA A 108 -1.62 10.90 -5.04
CA ALA A 108 -0.95 9.77 -5.69
C ALA A 108 -1.71 9.29 -6.94
N ILE A 109 -3.04 9.20 -6.87
CA ILE A 109 -3.91 8.87 -8.01
C ILE A 109 -3.81 9.96 -9.07
N PHE A 110 -3.81 11.24 -8.68
CA PHE A 110 -3.66 12.35 -9.62
C PHE A 110 -2.30 12.31 -10.32
N TYR A 111 -1.22 12.09 -9.58
CA TYR A 111 0.12 11.89 -10.13
C TYR A 111 0.17 10.68 -11.08
N PHE A 112 -0.41 9.55 -10.68
CA PHE A 112 -0.48 8.37 -11.53
C PHE A 112 -1.32 8.61 -12.80
N ALA A 113 -2.44 9.34 -12.70
CA ALA A 113 -3.29 9.66 -13.84
C ALA A 113 -2.59 10.63 -14.81
N ALA A 114 -1.85 11.61 -14.30
CA ALA A 114 -1.16 12.63 -15.10
C ALA A 114 0.14 12.10 -15.73
N TYR A 115 0.96 11.39 -14.96
CA TYR A 115 2.31 10.95 -15.37
C TYR A 115 2.44 9.43 -15.51
N GLY A 116 1.81 8.67 -14.60
CA GLY A 116 1.87 7.20 -14.59
C GLY A 116 1.29 6.55 -15.85
N ARG A 117 0.14 7.04 -16.36
CA ARG A 117 -0.51 6.49 -17.57
C ARG A 117 0.38 6.48 -18.82
N LYS A 118 1.37 7.38 -18.91
CA LYS A 118 2.25 7.52 -20.09
C LYS A 118 3.63 6.90 -19.92
N THR A 119 3.97 6.44 -18.71
CA THR A 119 5.31 5.92 -18.36
C THR A 119 5.27 4.47 -17.87
N LEU A 120 4.14 3.79 -18.03
CA LEU A 120 4.02 2.35 -17.75
C LEU A 120 4.80 1.56 -18.81
N VAL A 121 6.09 1.39 -18.54
CA VAL A 121 6.86 0.25 -19.06
C VAL A 121 6.22 -1.02 -18.51
N TYR A 122 6.11 -2.06 -19.35
CA TYR A 122 5.55 -3.36 -18.97
C TYR A 122 6.12 -3.79 -17.62
N SER A 123 5.24 -4.17 -16.69
CA SER A 123 5.72 -4.77 -15.44
C SER A 123 6.45 -6.07 -15.79
N PRO A 124 7.50 -6.47 -15.05
CA PRO A 124 8.23 -7.71 -15.32
C PRO A 124 7.32 -8.94 -15.45
N GLU A 125 6.19 -8.96 -14.72
CA GLU A 125 5.17 -10.00 -14.83
C GLU A 125 4.38 -9.98 -16.16
N GLU A 126 4.14 -8.80 -16.75
CA GLU A 126 3.57 -8.68 -18.10
C GLU A 126 4.56 -9.15 -19.18
N GLU A 127 5.86 -8.89 -19.02
CA GLU A 127 6.89 -9.45 -19.92
C GLU A 127 6.94 -10.98 -19.87
N PHE A 128 6.76 -11.58 -18.68
CA PHE A 128 6.62 -13.03 -18.53
C PHE A 128 5.36 -13.56 -19.22
N ALA A 129 4.23 -12.85 -19.10
CA ALA A 129 2.98 -13.24 -19.76
C ALA A 129 3.06 -13.16 -21.30
N VAL A 130 3.78 -12.17 -21.85
CA VAL A 130 4.06 -12.06 -23.29
C VAL A 130 4.95 -13.22 -23.76
N LYS A 131 6.04 -13.52 -23.05
CA LYS A 131 6.93 -14.65 -23.39
C LYS A 131 6.20 -16.00 -23.36
N GLN A 132 5.29 -16.20 -22.40
CA GLN A 132 4.53 -17.45 -22.30
C GLN A 132 3.47 -17.57 -23.41
N ARG A 133 2.89 -16.45 -23.85
CA ARG A 133 2.00 -16.39 -25.02
C ARG A 133 2.75 -16.64 -26.33
N GLU A 134 3.94 -16.09 -26.49
CA GLU A 134 4.78 -16.28 -27.69
C GLU A 134 5.29 -17.72 -27.79
N GLY A 135 5.68 -18.34 -26.69
CA GLY A 135 6.09 -19.76 -26.65
C GLY A 135 4.96 -20.76 -26.93
N ALA A 136 3.69 -20.37 -26.72
CA ALA A 136 2.52 -21.20 -27.03
C ALA A 136 2.03 -21.06 -28.49
N GLY A 137 2.51 -20.06 -29.23
CA GLY A 137 2.17 -19.83 -30.65
C GLY A 137 3.15 -20.43 -31.64
N SER A 138 4.28 -20.98 -31.17
CA SER A 138 5.34 -21.55 -32.00
C SER A 138 5.46 -23.08 -31.89
N MET A 139 4.40 -23.77 -31.47
CA MET A 139 4.36 -25.23 -31.35
C MET A 139 3.18 -25.81 -32.12
#